data_AF-A0AAT9HGA0-F1
#
_entry.id   AF-A0AAT9HGA0-F1
#
_cell.length_a   1.000
_cell.length_b   1.000
_cell.length_c   1.000
_cell.angle_alpha   90.00
_cell.angle_beta   90.00
_cell.angle_gamma   90.00
#
_symmetry.space_group_name_H-M   'P 1'
#
loop_
_entity.id
_entity.type
_entity.pdbx_description
1 polymer ?
#
loop_
_entity_poly.entity_id
_entity_poly.type
_entity_poly.pdbx_seq_one_letter_code
_entity_poly.pdbx_strand_id
1 'polypeptide(L)'
;MRRSSVHDVLRAPGRPLDPAVRAELEPRMGADFSGVRVHDDAAARASATEVGARAYTSGRHIVVGEGGADKHTLAHELTHVIQQRRGPVAGTDDGSGLRISDPADSFEQEAEANARRVLADQDHTPVQRIADGPSRRPPRSSG
;
A
#
# COMPACT_ATOMS: atom_id res chain seq x y z
N MET A 1 -25.23 16.91 -16.10
CA MET A 1 -23.99 16.12 -16.21
C MET A 1 -23.42 15.94 -14.81
N ARG A 2 -23.58 14.75 -14.20
CA ARG A 2 -22.78 14.41 -13.00
C ARG A 2 -21.38 14.11 -13.49
N ARG A 3 -20.38 14.94 -13.17
CA ARG A 3 -19.00 14.41 -13.11
C ARG A 3 -19.03 13.34 -12.03
N SER A 4 -18.55 12.14 -12.31
CA SER A 4 -18.50 11.11 -11.28
C SER A 4 -17.58 11.60 -10.16
N SER A 5 -18.01 11.42 -8.91
CA SER A 5 -17.28 11.85 -7.70
C SER A 5 -15.80 11.44 -7.75
N VAL A 6 -15.52 10.27 -8.31
CA VAL A 6 -14.18 9.74 -8.60
C VAL A 6 -13.31 10.73 -9.36
N HIS A 7 -13.78 11.32 -10.47
CA HIS A 7 -12.98 12.24 -11.28
C HIS A 7 -12.69 13.55 -10.54
N ASP A 8 -13.62 14.03 -9.72
CA ASP A 8 -13.43 15.26 -8.96
C ASP A 8 -12.44 15.04 -7.80
N VAL A 9 -12.51 13.89 -7.12
CA VAL A 9 -11.53 13.49 -6.09
C VAL A 9 -10.13 13.32 -6.68
N LEU A 10 -10.00 12.60 -7.79
CA LEU A 10 -8.68 12.34 -8.41
C LEU A 10 -8.01 13.58 -9.00
N ARG A 11 -8.77 14.65 -9.27
CA ARG A 11 -8.23 15.95 -9.70
C ARG A 11 -7.74 16.82 -8.56
N ALA A 12 -8.16 16.54 -7.32
CA ALA A 12 -7.60 17.19 -6.15
C ALA A 12 -6.11 16.79 -5.99
N PRO A 13 -5.28 17.60 -5.34
CA PRO A 13 -3.86 17.28 -5.17
C PRO A 13 -3.62 16.03 -4.31
N GLY A 14 -4.55 15.71 -3.40
CA GLY A 14 -4.36 14.71 -2.34
C GLY A 14 -3.20 15.08 -1.40
N ARG A 15 -2.94 14.23 -0.41
CA ARG A 15 -1.75 14.32 0.45
C ARG A 15 -0.75 13.20 0.12
N PRO A 16 0.55 13.35 0.45
CA PRO A 16 1.49 12.24 0.36
C PRO A 16 1.04 11.06 1.23
N LEU A 17 1.42 9.85 0.84
CA LEU A 17 1.32 8.69 1.72
C LEU A 17 2.05 8.98 3.03
N ASP A 18 1.46 8.56 4.15
CA ASP A 18 2.05 8.77 5.47
C ASP A 18 3.50 8.26 5.51
N PRO A 19 4.47 9.08 5.94
CA PRO A 19 5.88 8.70 5.93
C PRO A 19 6.19 7.41 6.71
N ALA A 20 5.47 7.14 7.81
CA ALA A 20 5.67 5.94 8.61
C ALA A 20 5.16 4.70 7.85
N VAL A 21 3.97 4.77 7.26
CA VAL A 21 3.42 3.70 6.41
C VAL A 21 4.34 3.43 5.23
N ARG A 22 4.84 4.49 4.59
CA ARG A 22 5.74 4.40 3.45
C ARG A 22 7.06 3.71 3.82
N ALA A 23 7.73 4.17 4.88
CA ALA A 23 8.98 3.58 5.34
C ALA A 23 8.86 2.10 5.74
N GLU A 24 7.67 1.69 6.21
CA GLU A 24 7.38 0.32 6.59
C GLU A 24 7.12 -0.58 5.37
N LEU A 25 6.32 -0.11 4.40
CA LEU A 25 5.80 -0.94 3.32
C LEU A 25 6.70 -0.96 2.07
N GLU A 26 7.38 0.13 1.73
CA GLU A 26 8.29 0.19 0.57
C GLU A 26 9.32 -0.96 0.53
N PRO A 27 10.09 -1.25 1.61
CA PRO A 27 11.07 -2.34 1.59
C PRO A 27 10.43 -3.74 1.52
N ARG A 28 9.23 -3.91 2.10
CA ARG A 28 8.54 -5.21 2.17
C ARG A 28 7.84 -5.58 0.86
N MET A 29 7.42 -4.55 0.12
CA MET A 29 6.76 -4.67 -1.18
C MET A 29 7.73 -4.47 -2.35
N GLY A 30 8.96 -4.02 -2.09
CA GLY A 30 9.99 -3.81 -3.10
C GLY A 30 9.62 -2.73 -4.12
N ALA A 31 8.92 -1.67 -3.68
CA ALA A 31 8.40 -0.62 -4.56
C ALA A 31 8.56 0.77 -3.95
N ASP A 32 8.68 1.79 -4.80
CA ASP A 32 8.71 3.20 -4.40
C ASP A 32 7.29 3.80 -4.39
N PHE A 33 6.86 4.32 -3.25
CA PHE A 33 5.55 4.95 -3.05
C PHE A 33 5.64 6.48 -2.86
N SER A 34 6.80 7.11 -3.08
CA SER A 34 6.97 8.57 -3.03
C SER A 34 6.01 9.35 -3.95
N GLY A 35 5.64 8.73 -5.06
CA GLY A 35 4.68 9.26 -6.03
C GLY A 35 3.21 9.08 -5.67
N VAL A 36 2.88 8.36 -4.58
CA VAL A 36 1.49 8.04 -4.21
C VAL A 36 0.80 9.26 -3.58
N ARG A 37 -0.48 9.43 -3.89
CA ARG A 37 -1.35 10.46 -3.31
C ARG A 37 -2.55 9.81 -2.64
N VAL A 38 -2.80 10.20 -1.40
CA VAL A 38 -3.93 9.73 -0.59
C VAL A 38 -4.99 10.82 -0.53
N HIS A 39 -6.23 10.45 -0.75
CA HIS A 39 -7.40 11.31 -0.62
C HIS A 39 -8.30 10.74 0.48
N ASP A 40 -8.54 11.50 1.55
CA ASP A 40 -9.29 11.06 2.74
C ASP A 40 -10.25 12.13 3.27
N ASP A 41 -10.52 13.16 2.45
CA ASP A 41 -11.48 14.22 2.74
C ASP A 41 -12.93 13.75 2.57
N ALA A 42 -13.90 14.64 2.83
CA ALA A 42 -15.31 14.30 2.75
C ALA A 42 -15.75 13.84 1.34
N ALA A 43 -15.16 14.40 0.28
CA ALA A 43 -15.47 14.00 -1.09
C ALA A 43 -14.90 12.62 -1.41
N ALA A 44 -13.68 12.34 -0.95
CA ALA A 44 -13.05 11.03 -1.04
C ALA A 44 -13.87 9.95 -0.34
N ARG A 45 -14.36 10.22 0.87
CA ARG A 45 -15.21 9.28 1.62
C ARG A 45 -16.52 9.00 0.90
N ALA A 46 -17.21 10.05 0.43
CA ALA A 46 -18.42 9.89 -0.36
C ALA A 46 -18.16 9.08 -1.64
N SER A 47 -17.05 9.33 -2.32
CA SER A 47 -16.65 8.58 -3.52
C SER A 47 -16.39 7.11 -3.22
N ALA A 48 -15.68 6.78 -2.13
CA ALA A 48 -15.46 5.41 -1.71
C ALA A 48 -16.77 4.67 -1.40
N THR A 49 -17.72 5.34 -0.73
CA THR A 49 -19.07 4.79 -0.49
C THR A 49 -19.84 4.56 -1.79
N GLU A 50 -19.77 5.48 -2.75
CA GLU A 50 -20.42 5.32 -4.07
C GLU A 50 -19.87 4.12 -4.85
N VAL A 51 -18.57 3.83 -4.71
CA VAL A 51 -17.91 2.65 -5.29
C VAL A 51 -18.15 1.38 -4.44
N GLY A 52 -18.71 1.52 -3.23
CA GLY A 52 -18.96 0.40 -2.33
C GLY A 52 -17.70 -0.16 -1.66
N ALA A 53 -16.63 0.63 -1.56
CA ALA A 53 -15.33 0.21 -1.05
C ALA A 53 -14.91 1.00 0.20
N ARG A 54 -14.05 0.39 1.03
CA ARG A 54 -13.41 1.07 2.17
C ARG A 54 -12.25 1.95 1.70
N ALA A 55 -11.54 1.51 0.68
CA ALA A 55 -10.57 2.29 -0.07
C ALA A 55 -10.53 1.75 -1.51
N TYR A 56 -9.98 2.52 -2.44
CA TYR A 56 -9.69 2.03 -3.78
C TYR A 56 -8.50 2.76 -4.41
N THR A 57 -7.89 2.12 -5.41
CA THR A 57 -6.71 2.64 -6.12
C THR A 57 -7.01 3.02 -7.56
N SER A 58 -6.57 4.21 -7.96
CA SER A 58 -6.57 4.67 -9.35
C SER A 58 -5.23 5.29 -9.73
N GLY A 59 -4.45 4.56 -10.53
CA GLY A 59 -3.08 4.87 -10.91
C GLY A 59 -2.16 4.97 -9.70
N ARG A 60 -1.83 6.21 -9.33
CA ARG A 60 -0.99 6.54 -8.15
C ARG A 60 -1.80 7.12 -6.99
N HIS A 61 -3.13 7.13 -7.11
CA HIS A 61 -4.02 7.72 -6.13
C HIS A 61 -4.71 6.62 -5.34
N ILE A 62 -4.76 6.77 -4.03
CA ILE A 62 -5.54 5.94 -3.11
C ILE A 62 -6.63 6.82 -2.52
N VAL A 63 -7.88 6.42 -2.69
CA VAL A 63 -9.04 7.09 -2.10
C VAL A 63 -9.44 6.28 -0.88
N VAL A 64 -9.51 6.93 0.28
CA VAL A 64 -9.77 6.30 1.57
C VAL A 64 -11.14 6.73 2.09
N GLY A 65 -12.02 5.75 2.22
CA GLY A 65 -13.33 5.86 2.84
C GLY A 65 -13.30 5.66 4.35
N GLU A 66 -14.48 5.57 4.94
CA GLU A 66 -14.61 5.29 6.37
C GLU A 66 -14.03 3.92 6.72
N GLY A 67 -13.11 3.91 7.69
CA GLY A 67 -12.45 2.69 8.15
C GLY A 67 -11.44 2.07 7.16
N GLY A 68 -11.12 2.73 6.04
CA GLY A 68 -10.15 2.22 5.05
C GLY A 68 -8.70 2.65 5.26
N ALA A 69 -8.40 3.36 6.35
CA ALA A 69 -7.06 3.85 6.67
C ALA A 69 -6.21 2.84 7.46
N ASP A 70 -6.73 1.63 7.73
CA ASP A 70 -5.97 0.60 8.43
C ASP A 70 -4.84 0.05 7.54
N LYS A 71 -3.81 -0.50 8.19
CA LYS A 71 -2.60 -0.95 7.50
C LYS A 71 -2.87 -2.07 6.48
N HIS A 72 -3.84 -2.95 6.75
CA HIS A 72 -4.15 -4.06 5.85
C HIS A 72 -4.75 -3.55 4.56
N THR A 73 -5.76 -2.67 4.67
CA THR A 73 -6.35 -1.99 3.53
C THR A 73 -5.31 -1.20 2.74
N LEU A 74 -4.44 -0.42 3.41
CA LEU A 74 -3.40 0.34 2.70
C LEU A 74 -2.38 -0.55 1.98
N ALA A 75 -1.98 -1.69 2.55
CA ALA A 75 -1.09 -2.63 1.89
C ALA A 75 -1.74 -3.30 0.67
N HIS A 76 -3.06 -3.58 0.75
CA HIS A 76 -3.86 -4.06 -0.38
C HIS A 76 -3.85 -3.05 -1.52
N GLU A 77 -4.24 -1.80 -1.24
CA GLU A 77 -4.30 -0.72 -2.23
C GLU A 77 -2.92 -0.41 -2.85
N LEU A 78 -1.86 -0.44 -2.06
CA LEU A 78 -0.50 -0.25 -2.58
C LEU A 78 -0.06 -1.39 -3.52
N THR A 79 -0.62 -2.59 -3.36
CA THR A 79 -0.37 -3.67 -4.31
C THR A 79 -1.03 -3.36 -5.66
N HIS A 80 -2.23 -2.80 -5.66
CA HIS A 80 -2.86 -2.30 -6.89
C HIS A 80 -2.06 -1.18 -7.55
N VAL A 81 -1.44 -0.28 -6.77
CA VAL A 81 -0.52 0.73 -7.34
C VAL A 81 0.62 0.06 -8.11
N ILE A 82 1.21 -1.01 -7.56
CA ILE A 82 2.27 -1.77 -8.23
C ILE A 82 1.74 -2.45 -9.49
N GLN A 83 0.60 -3.12 -9.42
CA GLN A 83 -0.02 -3.83 -10.54
C GLN A 83 -0.36 -2.86 -11.69
N GLN A 84 -1.02 -1.74 -11.40
CA GLN A 84 -1.40 -0.74 -12.41
C GLN A 84 -0.21 -0.03 -13.05
N ARG A 85 0.93 0.09 -12.36
CA ARG A 85 2.19 0.59 -12.96
C ARG A 85 2.78 -0.35 -14.01
N ARG A 86 2.52 -1.66 -13.91
CA ARG A 86 3.05 -2.68 -14.82
C ARG A 86 2.23 -2.82 -16.11
N GLY A 87 1.01 -2.28 -16.14
CA GLY A 87 0.14 -2.26 -17.31
C GLY A 87 -1.34 -2.29 -16.92
N PRO A 88 -2.25 -2.29 -17.90
CA PRO A 88 -3.68 -2.43 -17.64
C PRO A 88 -3.96 -3.76 -16.93
N VAL A 89 -4.48 -3.66 -15.71
CA VAL A 89 -5.02 -4.82 -14.98
C VAL A 89 -6.35 -5.18 -15.63
N ALA A 90 -6.56 -6.47 -15.93
CA ALA A 90 -7.84 -6.93 -16.44
C ALA A 90 -8.90 -6.76 -15.34
N GLY A 91 -10.03 -6.15 -15.68
CA GLY A 91 -11.18 -5.97 -14.80
C GLY A 91 -12.43 -5.84 -15.66
N THR A 92 -13.58 -6.22 -15.11
CA THR A 92 -14.85 -6.19 -15.84
C THR A 92 -15.32 -4.74 -15.96
N ASP A 93 -15.63 -4.27 -17.18
CA ASP A 93 -16.26 -2.96 -17.38
C ASP A 93 -17.69 -3.01 -16.82
N ASP A 94 -17.98 -2.25 -15.76
CA ASP A 94 -19.32 -2.21 -15.11
C ASP A 94 -20.35 -1.38 -15.92
N GLY A 95 -19.97 -0.89 -17.09
CA GLY A 95 -20.77 0.00 -17.92
C GLY A 95 -20.69 1.49 -17.53
N SER A 96 -19.98 1.85 -16.46
CA SER A 96 -19.72 3.25 -16.06
C SER A 96 -18.39 3.80 -16.61
N GLY A 97 -17.60 2.96 -17.27
CA GLY A 97 -16.23 3.26 -17.69
C GLY A 97 -15.19 3.10 -16.56
N LEU A 98 -15.60 2.55 -15.41
CA LEU A 98 -14.74 2.19 -14.30
C LEU A 98 -14.58 0.65 -14.30
N ARG A 99 -13.35 0.16 -14.37
CA ARG A 99 -13.08 -1.26 -14.21
C ARG A 99 -13.01 -1.58 -12.73
N ILE A 100 -14.03 -2.26 -12.23
CA ILE A 100 -14.07 -2.79 -10.87
C ILE A 100 -13.71 -4.27 -10.99
N SER A 101 -12.62 -4.68 -10.36
CA SER A 101 -12.20 -6.09 -10.31
C SER A 101 -13.16 -6.88 -9.41
N ASP A 102 -13.44 -8.13 -9.77
CA ASP A 102 -14.16 -9.06 -8.89
C ASP A 102 -13.20 -9.55 -7.79
N PRO A 103 -13.63 -9.70 -6.52
CA PRO A 103 -12.78 -10.23 -5.45
C PRO A 103 -12.16 -11.60 -5.75
N ALA A 104 -12.73 -12.39 -6.66
CA ALA A 104 -12.19 -13.66 -7.11
C ALA A 104 -11.10 -13.51 -8.19
N ASP A 105 -10.86 -12.32 -8.72
CA ASP A 105 -9.82 -12.07 -9.72
C ASP A 105 -8.43 -12.32 -9.14
N SER A 106 -7.54 -12.87 -9.97
CA SER A 106 -6.17 -13.20 -9.55
C SER A 106 -5.40 -12.00 -8.97
N PHE A 107 -5.67 -10.79 -9.47
CA PHE A 107 -5.04 -9.56 -8.99
C PHE A 107 -5.53 -9.16 -7.58
N GLU A 108 -6.81 -9.37 -7.28
CA GLU A 108 -7.38 -9.15 -5.94
C GLU A 108 -6.86 -10.17 -4.94
N GLN A 109 -6.75 -11.44 -5.35
CA GLN A 109 -6.16 -12.48 -4.51
C GLN A 109 -4.67 -12.23 -4.23
N GLU A 110 -3.92 -11.75 -5.23
CA GLU A 110 -2.52 -11.38 -5.05
C GLU A 110 -2.37 -10.17 -4.11
N ALA A 111 -3.23 -9.16 -4.24
CA ALA A 111 -3.24 -7.99 -3.37
C ALA A 111 -3.53 -8.37 -1.90
N GLU A 112 -4.54 -9.22 -1.68
CA GLU A 112 -4.88 -9.75 -0.36
C GLU A 112 -3.73 -10.58 0.23
N ALA A 113 -3.16 -11.50 -0.56
CA ALA A 113 -2.05 -12.34 -0.13
C ALA A 113 -0.80 -11.52 0.23
N ASN A 114 -0.50 -10.48 -0.56
CA ASN A 114 0.63 -9.60 -0.30
C ASN A 114 0.39 -8.75 0.95
N ALA A 115 -0.81 -8.19 1.15
CA ALA A 115 -1.19 -7.42 2.34
C ALA A 115 -0.99 -8.24 3.62
N ARG A 116 -1.47 -9.49 3.63
CA ARG A 116 -1.25 -10.41 4.76
C ARG A 116 0.22 -10.71 5.00
N ARG A 117 0.98 -11.00 3.94
CA ARG A 117 2.42 -11.34 4.05
C ARG A 117 3.23 -10.19 4.64
N VAL A 118 3.05 -8.97 4.13
CA VAL A 118 3.84 -7.82 4.59
C VAL A 118 3.47 -7.39 6.00
N LEU A 119 2.28 -7.71 6.49
CA LEU A 119 1.88 -7.43 7.87
C LEU A 119 2.24 -8.56 8.84
N ALA A 120 2.23 -9.82 8.41
CA ALA A 120 2.70 -10.94 9.24
C ALA A 120 4.22 -10.85 9.55
N ASP A 121 5.00 -10.25 8.64
CA ASP A 121 6.43 -9.94 8.87
C ASP A 121 6.65 -8.83 9.92
N GLN A 122 5.61 -8.28 10.55
CA GLN A 122 5.73 -7.37 11.71
C GLN A 122 6.13 -8.12 12.99
N ASP A 123 5.83 -9.42 13.08
CA ASP A 123 6.03 -10.22 14.29
C ASP A 123 7.43 -10.85 14.42
N HIS A 124 8.28 -10.71 13.38
CA HIS A 124 9.67 -11.17 13.41
C HIS A 124 10.63 -9.98 13.38
N THR A 125 10.89 -9.38 14.53
CA THR A 125 12.05 -8.47 14.68
C THR A 125 13.33 -9.32 14.67
N PRO A 126 14.24 -9.22 13.68
CA PRO A 126 15.60 -9.65 13.89
C PRO A 126 16.23 -8.60 14.80
N VAL A 127 16.34 -8.90 16.10
CA VAL A 127 17.25 -8.17 16.98
C VAL A 127 18.66 -8.42 16.44
N GLN A 128 19.13 -7.58 15.51
CA GLN A 128 20.55 -7.45 15.21
C GLN A 128 21.20 -6.87 16.46
N ARG A 129 21.66 -7.75 17.35
CA ARG A 129 22.68 -7.40 18.33
C ARG A 129 23.92 -6.97 17.55
N ILE A 130 24.08 -5.66 17.47
CA ILE A 130 25.32 -4.97 17.11
C ILE A 130 26.51 -5.67 17.77
N ALA A 131 27.51 -5.96 16.93
CA ALA A 131 28.79 -6.47 17.34
C ALA A 131 29.52 -5.43 18.18
N ASP A 132 30.09 -5.87 19.30
CA ASP A 132 31.16 -5.15 19.98
C ASP A 132 32.39 -6.07 20.00
N GLY A 133 33.44 -5.67 19.30
CA GLY A 133 34.80 -6.17 19.43
C GLY A 133 35.73 -4.95 19.51
N PRO A 134 36.94 -5.04 20.10
CA PRO A 134 37.92 -6.03 19.66
C PRO A 134 38.90 -6.60 20.72
N SER A 135 39.55 -7.70 20.32
CA SER A 135 40.89 -8.22 20.68
C SER A 135 41.61 -7.76 21.95
N ARG A 136 41.95 -8.75 22.80
CA ARG A 136 43.27 -8.82 23.49
C ARG A 136 43.74 -10.28 23.58
N ARG A 137 44.81 -10.62 22.85
CA ARG A 137 45.62 -11.83 23.08
C ARG A 137 46.48 -11.61 24.33
N PRO A 138 46.59 -12.56 25.26
CA PRO A 138 47.66 -12.54 26.25
C PRO A 138 48.94 -13.21 25.68
N PRO A 139 50.15 -12.74 26.05
CA PRO A 139 51.40 -13.39 25.66
C PRO A 139 51.62 -14.69 26.46
N ARG A 140 52.26 -15.65 25.78
CA ARG A 140 52.85 -16.85 26.39
C ARG A 140 54.11 -16.46 27.17
N SER A 141 54.27 -16.99 28.38
CA SER A 141 55.58 -17.18 29.00
C SER A 141 55.63 -18.54 29.70
N SER A 142 56.56 -19.36 29.24
CA SER A 142 57.09 -20.55 29.88
C SER A 142 58.21 -20.13 30.84
N GLY A 143 58.34 -20.79 31.99
CA GLY A 143 59.43 -20.61 32.94
C GLY A 143 59.02 -20.96 34.35
#